data_AF-A0A1E4J634-F1
#
_entry.id   AF-A0A1E4J634-F1
#
_cell.length_a   1.000
_cell.length_b   1.000
_cell.length_c   1.000
_cell.angle_alpha   90.00
_cell.angle_beta   90.00
_cell.angle_gamma   90.00
#
_symmetry.space_group_name_H-M   'P 1'
#
loop_
_entity.id
_entity.type
_entity.pdbx_description
1 polymer ?
#
loop_
_entity_poly.entity_id
_entity_poly.type
_entity_poly.pdbx_seq_one_letter_code
_entity_poly.pdbx_strand_id
1 'polypeptide(L)'
;MRLQFEAAVAVARNHLFLACSDSQDRFNDFARLCRYREGTDPAWHFFDLPTTIADGTRFQQRQGAEPVFVFLSKEGDVMHLPPGGEAITERIVGSGLWRDDSEGWGYMTAIAQIGGHLHACGGGGQVYRRSEAGAWGHMDLGLLQGKGDKDDLSLAAIAGPNAQEVYVGGWRSNVNDGVLFCGNKHGWTPMASGFASISSIHVESDDSIWACGRRGTVLHGNRVDGFKDVSEIDDTRSYVDIASYDGQIFLATETGLYLHANGKAQRIRTGLDPDHSDGHILQVVDGMLWSIGYADIVRFDGTRWERIAFPGNPPIR
;
A
#
# COMPACT_ATOMS: atom_id res chain seq x y z
N MET A 1 8.12 12.55 20.75
CA MET A 1 7.91 11.86 19.47
C MET A 1 6.52 12.21 18.96
N ARG A 2 6.44 12.68 17.71
CA ARG A 2 5.16 12.81 16.99
C ARG A 2 5.14 11.67 15.98
N LEU A 3 4.12 10.84 16.03
CA LEU A 3 4.03 9.66 15.18
C LEU A 3 3.44 10.04 13.82
N GLN A 4 4.01 9.47 12.76
CA GLN A 4 3.43 9.50 11.42
C GLN A 4 2.97 8.10 11.05
N PHE A 5 1.78 7.95 10.47
CA PHE A 5 1.29 6.67 9.96
C PHE A 5 1.98 6.35 8.63
N GLU A 6 2.70 5.23 8.57
CA GLU A 6 3.42 4.76 7.39
C GLU A 6 2.67 3.64 6.67
N ALA A 7 2.01 2.76 7.42
CA ALA A 7 1.19 1.68 6.87
C ALA A 7 -0.02 1.41 7.75
N ALA A 8 -1.07 0.83 7.18
CA ALA A 8 -2.31 0.54 7.87
C ALA A 8 -2.98 -0.73 7.32
N VAL A 9 -3.58 -1.52 8.22
CA VAL A 9 -4.37 -2.71 7.87
C VAL A 9 -5.66 -2.71 8.68
N ALA A 10 -6.77 -2.38 8.03
CA ALA A 10 -8.12 -2.50 8.53
C ALA A 10 -8.64 -3.93 8.26
N VAL A 11 -9.18 -4.58 9.29
CA VAL A 11 -9.67 -5.98 9.19
C VAL A 11 -11.16 -6.08 9.42
N ALA A 12 -11.73 -5.07 10.09
CA ALA A 12 -13.15 -4.96 10.31
C ALA A 12 -13.52 -3.50 10.49
N ARG A 13 -14.82 -3.21 10.56
CA ARG A 13 -15.31 -1.87 10.86
C ARG A 13 -14.79 -1.28 12.16
N ASN A 14 -14.29 -2.09 13.08
CA ASN A 14 -13.88 -1.73 14.44
C ASN A 14 -12.45 -2.15 14.80
N HIS A 15 -11.63 -2.53 13.81
CA HIS A 15 -10.31 -3.11 14.04
C HIS A 15 -9.33 -2.63 12.98
N LEU A 16 -8.32 -1.88 13.42
CA LEU A 16 -7.28 -1.27 12.60
C LEU A 16 -5.91 -1.55 13.23
N PHE A 17 -4.89 -1.77 12.40
CA PHE A 17 -3.52 -1.90 12.84
C PHE A 17 -2.63 -0.96 12.02
N LEU A 18 -1.94 -0.05 12.70
CA LEU A 18 -1.06 0.94 12.09
C LEU A 18 0.40 0.57 12.34
N ALA A 19 1.25 0.91 11.39
CA ALA A 19 2.67 1.10 11.61
C ALA A 19 2.99 2.59 11.58
N CYS A 20 3.73 3.06 12.58
CA CYS A 20 4.07 4.47 12.72
C CYS A 20 5.58 4.68 12.79
N SER A 21 6.10 5.76 12.20
CA SER A 21 7.47 6.24 12.38
C SER A 21 7.52 7.45 13.33
N ASP A 22 8.74 7.87 13.74
CA ASP A 22 8.91 9.21 14.31
C ASP A 22 8.99 10.24 13.17
N SER A 23 8.00 11.12 13.09
CA SER A 23 7.93 12.18 12.08
C SER A 23 9.13 13.15 12.11
N GLN A 24 9.84 13.25 13.24
CA GLN A 24 11.01 14.13 13.40
C GLN A 24 12.34 13.42 13.10
N ASP A 25 12.34 12.09 13.09
CA ASP A 25 13.55 11.27 12.89
C ASP A 25 13.21 10.01 12.09
N ARG A 26 12.75 10.22 10.85
CA ARG A 26 12.29 9.16 9.95
C ARG A 26 13.40 8.22 9.46
N PHE A 27 14.66 8.56 9.75
CA PHE A 27 15.83 7.77 9.39
C PHE A 27 16.35 6.92 10.55
N ASN A 28 15.75 7.06 11.74
CA ASN A 28 15.96 6.11 12.81
C ASN A 28 15.19 4.83 12.46
N ASP A 29 15.88 3.68 12.51
CA ASP A 29 15.27 2.36 12.32
C ASP A 29 14.29 2.09 13.46
N PHE A 30 13.07 2.63 13.32
CA PHE A 30 12.04 2.64 14.34
C PHE A 30 10.67 2.51 13.70
N ALA A 31 9.85 1.64 14.29
CA ALA A 31 8.43 1.61 14.07
C ALA A 31 7.69 1.36 15.39
N ARG A 32 6.58 2.07 15.57
CA ARG A 32 5.56 1.71 16.56
C ARG A 32 4.38 1.08 15.87
N LEU A 33 4.11 -0.18 16.20
CA LEU A 33 2.90 -0.86 15.73
C LEU A 33 1.76 -0.58 16.72
N CYS A 34 0.69 0.06 16.26
CA CYS A 34 -0.46 0.49 17.05
C CYS A 34 -1.72 -0.25 16.62
N ARG A 35 -2.30 -1.04 17.50
CA ARG A 35 -3.54 -1.80 17.27
C ARG A 35 -4.73 -1.11 17.92
N TYR A 36 -5.73 -0.78 17.12
CA TYR A 36 -7.03 -0.29 17.56
C TYR A 36 -8.08 -1.39 17.55
N ARG A 37 -8.80 -1.54 18.67
CA ARG A 37 -10.00 -2.37 18.79
C ARG A 37 -11.07 -1.59 19.53
N GLU A 38 -12.14 -1.24 18.84
CA GLU A 38 -13.28 -0.56 19.46
C GLU A 38 -13.95 -1.47 20.51
N GLY A 39 -14.34 -0.89 21.64
CA GLY A 39 -15.00 -1.62 22.73
C GLY A 39 -14.06 -2.38 23.67
N THR A 40 -12.74 -2.31 23.49
CA THR A 40 -11.76 -2.74 24.50
C THR A 40 -11.28 -1.56 25.34
N ASP A 41 -10.78 -1.84 26.55
CA ASP A 41 -10.16 -0.84 27.42
C ASP A 41 -8.75 -1.33 27.87
N PRO A 42 -7.66 -0.70 27.39
CA PRO A 42 -7.65 0.41 26.44
C PRO A 42 -8.07 -0.02 25.02
N ALA A 43 -8.60 0.92 24.24
CA ALA A 43 -8.95 0.67 22.83
C ALA A 43 -7.71 0.57 21.93
N TRP A 44 -6.57 1.08 22.40
CA TRP A 44 -5.29 1.09 21.68
C TRP A 44 -4.22 0.33 22.46
N HIS A 45 -3.51 -0.56 21.77
CA HIS A 45 -2.31 -1.22 22.25
C HIS A 45 -1.15 -0.93 21.29
N PHE A 46 0.08 -0.89 21.79
CA PHE A 46 1.24 -0.69 20.94
C PHE A 46 2.46 -1.48 21.41
N PHE A 47 3.39 -1.68 20.48
CA PHE A 47 4.75 -2.12 20.75
C PHE A 47 5.71 -1.52 19.72
N ASP A 48 6.98 -1.46 20.08
CA ASP A 48 8.02 -0.83 19.28
C ASP A 48 8.94 -1.87 18.63
N LEU A 49 9.45 -1.55 17.45
CA LEU A 49 10.33 -2.38 16.66
C LEU A 49 11.54 -1.54 16.18
N PRO A 50 12.76 -2.11 16.18
CA PRO A 50 13.95 -1.43 15.68
C PRO A 50 14.07 -1.57 14.15
N THR A 51 13.04 -1.17 13.41
CA THR A 51 13.01 -1.22 11.94
C THR A 51 11.98 -0.25 11.38
N THR A 52 12.16 0.21 10.14
CA THR A 52 11.14 0.99 9.42
C THR A 52 10.20 0.08 8.63
N ILE A 53 8.90 0.26 8.83
CA ILE A 53 7.86 -0.40 8.03
C ILE A 53 7.68 0.33 6.70
N ALA A 54 7.62 -0.44 5.61
CA ALA A 54 7.30 0.04 4.27
C ALA A 54 5.80 -0.05 4.00
N ASP A 55 5.18 -1.19 4.31
CA ASP A 55 3.78 -1.46 3.98
C ASP A 55 3.20 -2.59 4.86
N GLY A 56 1.89 -2.81 4.80
CA GLY A 56 1.22 -3.90 5.50
C GLY A 56 -0.02 -4.41 4.78
N THR A 57 -0.30 -5.69 4.97
CA THR A 57 -1.49 -6.37 4.44
C THR A 57 -2.07 -7.36 5.45
N ARG A 58 -3.30 -7.77 5.20
CA ARG A 58 -3.88 -8.97 5.81
C ARG A 58 -3.38 -10.21 5.05
N PHE A 59 -3.13 -11.29 5.76
CA PHE A 59 -2.87 -12.61 5.16
C PHE A 59 -3.80 -13.68 5.73
N GLN A 60 -4.48 -14.40 4.84
CA GLN A 60 -5.31 -15.55 5.17
C GLN A 60 -4.83 -16.76 4.35
N GLN A 61 -4.12 -17.68 5.00
CA GLN A 61 -3.47 -18.82 4.34
C GLN A 61 -4.46 -19.79 3.69
N ARG A 62 -5.62 -19.98 4.31
CA ARG A 62 -6.70 -20.86 3.82
C ARG A 62 -8.04 -20.21 4.12
N GLN A 63 -9.02 -20.46 3.26
CA GLN A 63 -10.38 -20.01 3.49
C GLN A 63 -10.87 -20.49 4.87
N GLY A 64 -11.40 -19.57 5.68
CA GLY A 64 -11.87 -19.83 7.04
C GLY A 64 -10.80 -19.80 8.13
N ALA A 65 -9.50 -19.74 7.79
CA ALA A 65 -8.46 -19.48 8.78
C ALA A 65 -8.58 -18.06 9.33
N GLU A 66 -8.27 -17.85 10.61
CA GLU A 66 -8.21 -16.51 11.16
C GLU A 66 -7.10 -15.72 10.45
N PRO A 67 -7.38 -14.52 9.95
CA PRO A 67 -6.36 -13.73 9.28
C PRO A 67 -5.28 -13.23 10.22
N VAL A 68 -4.09 -13.10 9.65
CA VAL A 68 -2.90 -12.58 10.31
C VAL A 68 -2.57 -11.21 9.73
N PHE A 69 -2.10 -10.29 10.58
CA PHE A 69 -1.53 -9.03 10.10
C PHE A 69 -0.11 -9.25 9.64
N VAL A 70 0.25 -8.68 8.51
CA VAL A 70 1.58 -8.79 7.94
C VAL A 70 2.12 -7.40 7.68
N PHE A 71 3.32 -7.12 8.16
CA PHE A 71 4.03 -5.87 7.90
C PHE A 71 5.37 -6.16 7.25
N LEU A 72 5.67 -5.44 6.18
CA LEU A 72 6.93 -5.49 5.45
C LEU A 72 7.82 -4.34 5.91
N SER A 73 9.06 -4.63 6.30
CA SER A 73 10.07 -3.59 6.52
C SER A 73 10.75 -3.17 5.22
N LYS A 74 11.36 -1.98 5.20
CA LYS A 74 12.17 -1.52 4.06
C LYS A 74 13.35 -2.44 3.74
N GLU A 75 13.84 -3.17 4.74
CA GLU A 75 14.96 -4.12 4.64
C GLU A 75 14.51 -5.57 4.35
N GLY A 76 13.24 -5.81 4.03
CA GLY A 76 12.77 -7.13 3.62
C GLY A 76 12.45 -8.11 4.75
N ASP A 77 12.34 -7.64 5.98
CA ASP A 77 11.72 -8.43 7.05
C ASP A 77 10.19 -8.41 6.87
N VAL A 78 9.56 -9.59 6.95
CA VAL A 78 8.11 -9.74 6.87
C VAL A 78 7.61 -10.28 8.20
N MET A 79 6.92 -9.42 8.95
CA MET A 79 6.43 -9.72 10.29
C MET A 79 4.98 -10.16 10.25
N HIS A 80 4.74 -11.41 10.64
CA HIS A 80 3.42 -12.00 10.83
C HIS A 80 3.00 -11.85 12.30
N LEU A 81 1.86 -11.21 12.53
CA LEU A 81 1.30 -10.97 13.86
C LEU A 81 -0.02 -11.74 14.02
N PRO A 82 0.02 -13.03 14.36
CA PRO A 82 -1.17 -13.84 14.51
C PRO A 82 -2.02 -13.35 15.69
N PRO A 83 -3.35 -13.40 15.61
CA PRO A 83 -4.22 -13.03 16.72
C PRO A 83 -3.93 -13.90 17.96
N GLY A 84 -3.57 -13.25 19.07
CA GLY A 84 -3.32 -13.94 20.35
C GLY A 84 -2.05 -14.80 20.40
N GLY A 85 -1.21 -14.77 19.35
CA GLY A 85 0.06 -15.48 19.28
C GLY A 85 1.27 -14.56 19.27
N GLU A 86 2.46 -15.17 19.25
CA GLU A 86 3.72 -14.45 19.11
C GLU A 86 3.98 -14.01 17.68
N ALA A 87 4.69 -12.90 17.52
CA ALA A 87 5.13 -12.41 16.23
C ALA A 87 6.14 -13.40 15.60
N ILE A 88 5.97 -13.67 14.30
CA ILE A 88 6.90 -14.50 13.52
C ILE A 88 7.48 -13.61 12.43
N THR A 89 8.80 -13.53 12.36
CA THR A 89 9.49 -12.74 11.33
C THR A 89 10.12 -13.66 10.30
N GLU A 90 9.83 -13.40 9.03
CA GLU A 90 10.46 -14.01 7.88
C GLU A 90 11.39 -13.01 7.18
N ARG A 91 12.31 -13.50 6.35
CA ARG A 91 13.22 -12.67 5.55
C ARG A 91 13.02 -12.94 4.07
N ILE A 92 12.88 -11.87 3.28
CA ILE A 92 13.07 -11.89 1.84
C ILE A 92 14.57 -11.75 1.56
N VAL A 93 15.23 -12.88 1.31
CA VAL A 93 16.69 -12.91 1.11
C VAL A 93 17.07 -12.11 -0.14
N GLY A 94 18.14 -11.32 -0.06
CA GLY A 94 18.62 -10.49 -1.19
C GLY A 94 18.06 -9.08 -1.21
N SER A 95 16.96 -8.82 -0.51
CA SER A 95 16.28 -7.52 -0.50
C SER A 95 16.84 -6.57 0.57
N GLY A 96 16.48 -5.29 0.47
CA GLY A 96 16.99 -4.24 1.36
C GLY A 96 18.29 -3.61 0.88
N LEU A 97 18.85 -2.72 1.70
CA LEU A 97 20.09 -1.99 1.41
C LEU A 97 21.19 -2.26 2.44
N TRP A 98 20.82 -2.52 3.69
CA TRP A 98 21.76 -2.46 4.82
C TRP A 98 21.92 -3.80 5.54
N ARG A 99 21.26 -4.86 5.06
CA ARG A 99 21.47 -6.23 5.57
C ARG A 99 22.65 -6.91 4.89
N ASP A 100 23.31 -7.84 5.59
CA ASP A 100 24.45 -8.60 5.06
C ASP A 100 24.11 -9.39 3.78
N ASP A 101 22.86 -9.81 3.63
CA ASP A 101 22.36 -10.53 2.46
C ASP A 101 21.81 -9.61 1.36
N SER A 102 21.87 -8.28 1.51
CA SER A 102 21.34 -7.34 0.52
C SER A 102 22.14 -7.40 -0.79
N GLU A 103 21.45 -7.51 -1.92
CA GLU A 103 22.06 -7.50 -3.25
C GLU A 103 22.15 -6.09 -3.87
N GLY A 104 21.64 -5.07 -3.17
CA GLY A 104 21.78 -3.66 -3.55
C GLY A 104 20.72 -3.13 -4.52
N TRP A 105 19.57 -3.81 -4.65
CA TRP A 105 18.47 -3.38 -5.51
C TRP A 105 17.63 -2.24 -4.93
N GLY A 106 17.77 -1.94 -3.63
CA GLY A 106 16.99 -0.91 -2.96
C GLY A 106 15.98 -1.49 -1.97
N TYR A 107 15.21 -0.59 -1.36
CA TYR A 107 14.22 -0.94 -0.36
C TYR A 107 13.03 -1.67 -0.95
N MET A 108 12.42 -2.50 -0.10
CA MET A 108 11.06 -3.01 -0.30
C MET A 108 10.05 -1.88 -0.08
N THR A 109 8.96 -1.90 -0.85
CA THR A 109 7.98 -0.80 -0.87
C THR A 109 6.55 -1.25 -0.64
N ALA A 110 6.13 -2.40 -1.15
CA ALA A 110 4.74 -2.83 -1.07
C ALA A 110 4.62 -4.34 -0.85
N ILE A 111 3.57 -4.75 -0.14
CA ILE A 111 3.20 -6.14 0.11
C ILE A 111 1.70 -6.34 -0.03
N ALA A 112 1.28 -7.39 -0.74
CA ALA A 112 -0.13 -7.70 -0.92
C ALA A 112 -0.38 -9.21 -0.85
N GLN A 113 -1.55 -9.59 -0.33
CA GLN A 113 -2.08 -10.93 -0.60
C GLN A 113 -2.75 -10.93 -1.98
N ILE A 114 -2.27 -11.79 -2.87
CA ILE A 114 -2.85 -12.00 -4.21
C ILE A 114 -3.18 -13.49 -4.34
N GLY A 115 -4.47 -13.80 -4.46
CA GLY A 115 -4.98 -15.16 -4.29
C GLY A 115 -4.60 -15.73 -2.92
N GLY A 116 -3.99 -16.91 -2.90
CA GLY A 116 -3.56 -17.58 -1.66
C GLY A 116 -2.15 -17.24 -1.17
N HIS A 117 -1.47 -16.27 -1.78
CA HIS A 117 -0.03 -16.02 -1.54
C HIS A 117 0.26 -14.57 -1.25
N LEU A 118 1.28 -14.33 -0.43
CA LEU A 118 1.88 -13.01 -0.28
C LEU A 118 2.84 -12.73 -1.44
N HIS A 119 2.80 -11.50 -1.91
CA HIS A 119 3.73 -10.95 -2.89
C HIS A 119 4.28 -9.63 -2.38
N ALA A 120 5.52 -9.31 -2.73
CA ALA A 120 6.15 -8.04 -2.36
C ALA A 120 6.98 -7.51 -3.52
N CYS A 121 7.12 -6.19 -3.61
CA CYS A 121 7.98 -5.54 -4.61
C CYS A 121 8.81 -4.40 -4.00
N GLY A 122 9.78 -3.91 -4.77
CA GLY A 122 10.66 -2.81 -4.33
C GLY A 122 11.50 -2.18 -5.43
N GLY A 123 12.60 -1.55 -5.00
CA GLY A 123 13.61 -0.98 -5.90
C GLY A 123 14.27 -2.02 -6.80
N GLY A 124 14.87 -1.56 -7.90
CA GLY A 124 15.60 -2.43 -8.82
C GLY A 124 14.71 -3.39 -9.61
N GLY A 125 13.39 -3.16 -9.62
CA GLY A 125 12.41 -4.06 -10.25
C GLY A 125 12.19 -5.38 -9.51
N GLN A 126 12.60 -5.50 -8.23
CA GLN A 126 12.47 -6.74 -7.48
C GLN A 126 11.01 -7.06 -7.19
N VAL A 127 10.63 -8.33 -7.40
CA VAL A 127 9.28 -8.86 -7.12
C VAL A 127 9.41 -10.27 -6.58
N TYR A 128 8.77 -10.53 -5.45
CA TYR A 128 8.82 -11.82 -4.77
C TYR A 128 7.44 -12.39 -4.54
N ARG A 129 7.39 -13.73 -4.46
CA ARG A 129 6.21 -14.49 -4.02
C ARG A 129 6.60 -15.44 -2.90
N ARG A 130 5.78 -15.50 -1.86
CA ARG A 130 5.89 -16.48 -0.78
C ARG A 130 5.22 -17.79 -1.15
N SER A 131 5.99 -18.87 -1.31
CA SER A 131 5.46 -20.21 -1.58
C SER A 131 4.98 -20.91 -0.32
N GLU A 132 5.72 -20.78 0.77
CA GLU A 132 5.43 -21.35 2.10
C GLU A 132 6.11 -20.51 3.18
N ALA A 133 6.02 -20.93 4.45
CA ALA A 133 6.61 -20.18 5.56
C ALA A 133 8.11 -19.99 5.41
N GLY A 134 8.55 -18.74 5.39
CA GLY A 134 9.94 -18.33 5.19
C GLY A 134 10.48 -18.51 3.78
N ALA A 135 9.72 -19.08 2.84
CA ALA A 135 10.19 -19.38 1.49
C ALA A 135 9.70 -18.32 0.50
N TRP A 136 10.51 -17.28 0.33
CA TRP A 136 10.31 -16.21 -0.65
C TRP A 136 11.16 -16.48 -1.89
N GLY A 137 10.52 -16.47 -3.06
CA GLY A 137 11.19 -16.68 -4.34
C GLY A 137 10.96 -15.52 -5.30
N HIS A 138 11.95 -15.24 -6.12
CA HIS A 138 11.87 -14.24 -7.20
C HIS A 138 10.74 -14.56 -8.18
N MET A 139 10.08 -13.50 -8.64
CA MET A 139 8.99 -13.51 -9.62
C MET A 139 9.22 -12.44 -10.70
N ASP A 140 10.39 -11.82 -10.75
CA ASP A 140 10.74 -10.61 -11.46
C ASP A 140 11.52 -10.86 -12.76
N LEU A 141 11.30 -12.01 -13.41
CA LEU A 141 11.96 -12.36 -14.67
C LEU A 141 11.71 -11.29 -15.74
N GLY A 142 12.76 -10.58 -16.14
CA GLY A 142 12.70 -9.48 -17.11
C GLY A 142 12.39 -8.10 -16.52
N LEU A 143 12.16 -7.99 -15.20
CA LEU A 143 12.06 -6.73 -14.47
C LEU A 143 13.29 -6.46 -13.60
N LEU A 144 13.83 -7.49 -12.96
CA LEU A 144 14.95 -7.36 -12.03
C LEU A 144 16.18 -6.80 -12.74
N GLN A 145 16.72 -5.74 -12.18
CA GLN A 145 17.95 -5.11 -12.68
C GLN A 145 19.17 -5.99 -12.42
N GLY A 146 20.04 -6.06 -13.42
CA GLY A 146 21.37 -6.62 -13.30
C GLY A 146 22.27 -5.76 -12.42
N LYS A 147 23.33 -6.37 -11.88
CA LYS A 147 24.34 -5.66 -11.08
C LYS A 147 25.02 -4.60 -11.96
N GLY A 148 24.88 -3.33 -11.57
CA GLY A 148 25.44 -2.18 -12.29
C GLY A 148 24.52 -1.54 -13.32
N ASP A 149 23.30 -2.06 -13.51
CA ASP A 149 22.31 -1.44 -14.38
C ASP A 149 21.85 -0.09 -13.82
N LYS A 150 21.66 0.88 -14.72
CA LYS A 150 21.20 2.24 -14.41
C LYS A 150 19.72 2.45 -14.72
N ASP A 151 18.96 1.37 -14.92
CA ASP A 151 17.56 1.47 -15.32
C ASP A 151 16.69 2.08 -14.22
N ASP A 152 17.12 1.96 -12.96
CA ASP A 152 16.58 2.64 -11.79
C ASP A 152 15.04 2.62 -11.76
N LEU A 153 14.53 1.40 -11.97
CA LEU A 153 13.14 0.99 -11.85
C LEU A 153 12.81 0.84 -10.37
N SER A 154 11.92 1.70 -9.89
CA SER A 154 11.39 1.64 -8.53
C SER A 154 9.91 1.26 -8.61
N LEU A 155 9.57 0.07 -8.12
CA LEU A 155 8.19 -0.36 -7.98
C LEU A 155 7.65 0.15 -6.64
N ALA A 156 6.45 0.73 -6.65
CA ALA A 156 5.79 1.34 -5.50
C ALA A 156 4.49 0.64 -5.13
N ALA A 157 3.88 -0.11 -6.06
CA ALA A 157 2.59 -0.76 -5.86
C ALA A 157 2.60 -2.18 -6.42
N ILE A 158 1.91 -3.09 -5.73
CA ILE A 158 1.66 -4.46 -6.18
C ILE A 158 0.24 -4.88 -5.82
N ALA A 159 -0.50 -5.38 -6.81
CA ALA A 159 -1.86 -5.88 -6.61
C ALA A 159 -2.20 -6.88 -7.71
N GLY A 160 -3.31 -7.60 -7.58
CA GLY A 160 -3.79 -8.45 -8.66
C GLY A 160 -5.07 -9.21 -8.29
N PRO A 161 -5.92 -9.53 -9.27
CA PRO A 161 -7.11 -10.35 -9.04
C PRO A 161 -6.74 -11.79 -8.68
N ASN A 162 -5.62 -12.31 -9.20
CA ASN A 162 -5.20 -13.68 -8.99
C ASN A 162 -3.69 -13.87 -9.20
N ALA A 163 -3.16 -15.04 -8.85
CA ALA A 163 -1.72 -15.31 -8.91
C ALA A 163 -1.13 -15.44 -10.34
N GLN A 164 -1.96 -15.46 -11.39
CA GLN A 164 -1.50 -15.45 -12.79
C GLN A 164 -1.44 -14.05 -13.39
N GLU A 165 -2.17 -13.10 -12.78
CA GLU A 165 -2.22 -11.70 -13.15
C GLU A 165 -1.87 -10.83 -11.94
N VAL A 166 -0.57 -10.63 -11.77
CA VAL A 166 -0.05 -9.65 -10.82
C VAL A 166 0.29 -8.38 -11.59
N TYR A 167 -0.13 -7.24 -11.07
CA TYR A 167 0.25 -5.92 -11.54
C TYR A 167 1.27 -5.31 -10.60
N VAL A 168 2.30 -4.69 -11.18
CA VAL A 168 3.25 -3.85 -10.45
C VAL A 168 3.36 -2.50 -11.13
N GLY A 169 3.45 -1.44 -10.33
CA GLY A 169 3.50 -0.07 -10.82
C GLY A 169 4.54 0.75 -10.08
N GLY A 170 5.02 1.80 -10.72
CA GLY A 170 6.02 2.70 -10.13
C GLY A 170 6.61 3.66 -11.13
N TRP A 171 7.93 3.84 -11.05
CA TRP A 171 8.69 4.81 -11.84
C TRP A 171 9.96 4.21 -12.42
N ARG A 172 10.33 4.68 -13.62
CA ARG A 172 11.61 4.39 -14.23
C ARG A 172 12.36 5.69 -14.49
N SER A 173 13.41 5.95 -13.72
CA SER A 173 14.04 7.28 -13.69
C SER A 173 14.87 7.59 -14.94
N ASN A 174 15.49 6.58 -15.55
CA ASN A 174 16.38 6.76 -16.71
C ASN A 174 15.67 7.32 -17.96
N VAL A 175 14.39 7.01 -18.13
CA VAL A 175 13.54 7.49 -19.23
C VAL A 175 12.47 8.47 -18.76
N ASN A 176 12.44 8.80 -17.47
CA ASN A 176 11.46 9.69 -16.86
C ASN A 176 10.02 9.29 -17.21
N ASP A 177 9.68 8.02 -16.99
CA ASP A 177 8.35 7.47 -17.31
C ASP A 177 7.78 6.62 -16.17
N GLY A 178 6.47 6.71 -16.00
CA GLY A 178 5.69 5.83 -15.14
C GLY A 178 5.63 4.44 -15.76
N VAL A 179 5.60 3.43 -14.90
CA VAL A 179 5.49 2.05 -15.35
C VAL A 179 4.29 1.36 -14.74
N LEU A 180 3.67 0.50 -15.54
CA LEU A 180 2.67 -0.47 -15.12
C LEU A 180 2.92 -1.76 -15.89
N PHE A 181 3.20 -2.85 -15.18
CA PHE A 181 3.42 -4.18 -15.76
C PHE A 181 2.37 -5.14 -15.27
N CYS A 182 1.99 -6.11 -16.10
CA CYS A 182 1.20 -7.27 -15.72
C CYS A 182 2.00 -8.55 -16.00
N GLY A 183 2.04 -9.48 -15.06
CA GLY A 183 2.85 -10.68 -15.22
C GLY A 183 2.76 -11.66 -14.08
N ASN A 184 3.66 -12.63 -14.13
CA ASN A 184 3.91 -13.62 -13.09
C ASN A 184 5.35 -14.14 -13.20
N LYS A 185 5.67 -15.24 -12.51
CA LYS A 185 7.03 -15.82 -12.49
C LYS A 185 7.60 -16.17 -13.88
N HIS A 186 6.76 -16.30 -14.90
CA HIS A 186 7.19 -16.62 -16.26
C HIS A 186 7.54 -15.38 -17.10
N GLY A 187 7.29 -14.18 -16.59
CA GLY A 187 7.61 -12.92 -17.27
C GLY A 187 6.54 -11.86 -17.11
N TRP A 188 6.90 -10.64 -17.53
CA TRP A 188 6.11 -9.43 -17.36
C TRP A 188 5.90 -8.71 -18.68
N THR A 189 4.71 -8.14 -18.85
CA THR A 189 4.31 -7.36 -20.03
C THR A 189 4.03 -5.92 -19.62
N PRO A 190 4.60 -4.91 -20.30
CA PRO A 190 4.23 -3.52 -20.06
C PRO A 190 2.79 -3.27 -20.51
N MET A 191 2.00 -2.61 -19.66
CA MET A 191 0.57 -2.38 -19.89
C MET A 191 0.25 -0.99 -20.40
N ALA A 192 1.04 0.01 -20.00
CA ALA A 192 0.89 1.39 -20.43
C ALA A 192 2.22 2.15 -20.24
N SER A 193 2.35 3.31 -20.91
CA SER A 193 3.49 4.22 -20.83
C SER A 193 3.06 5.68 -21.02
N GLY A 194 3.95 6.65 -20.79
CA GLY A 194 3.70 8.06 -21.08
C GLY A 194 2.93 8.81 -20.00
N PHE A 195 3.05 8.38 -18.74
CA PHE A 195 2.40 8.98 -17.57
C PHE A 195 3.41 9.16 -16.43
N ALA A 196 3.04 9.91 -15.40
CA ALA A 196 3.89 10.06 -14.22
C ALA A 196 3.78 8.86 -13.27
N SER A 197 4.79 8.66 -12.41
CA SER A 197 4.90 7.53 -11.46
C SER A 197 3.57 7.08 -10.85
N ILE A 198 3.32 5.77 -10.89
CA ILE A 198 2.23 5.12 -10.15
C ILE A 198 2.61 5.03 -8.67
N SER A 199 1.65 5.31 -7.80
CA SER A 199 1.78 5.22 -6.34
C SER A 199 0.99 4.05 -5.77
N SER A 200 -0.18 3.73 -6.35
CA SER A 200 -1.08 2.67 -5.86
C SER A 200 -1.86 2.01 -7.00
N ILE A 201 -2.26 0.76 -6.78
CA ILE A 201 -3.07 -0.06 -7.69
C ILE A 201 -4.22 -0.69 -6.88
N HIS A 202 -5.45 -0.54 -7.38
CA HIS A 202 -6.64 -1.12 -6.78
C HIS A 202 -7.32 -2.10 -7.74
N VAL A 203 -7.68 -3.27 -7.20
CA VAL A 203 -8.43 -4.30 -7.92
C VAL A 203 -9.90 -4.17 -7.54
N GLU A 204 -10.71 -3.65 -8.45
CA GLU A 204 -12.17 -3.58 -8.26
C GLU A 204 -12.83 -4.92 -8.64
N SER A 205 -12.36 -5.56 -9.71
CA SER A 205 -12.72 -6.92 -10.12
C SER A 205 -11.65 -7.50 -11.06
N ASP A 206 -11.82 -8.75 -11.49
CA ASP A 206 -10.89 -9.42 -12.42
C ASP A 206 -10.65 -8.62 -13.71
N ASP A 207 -11.67 -7.91 -14.20
CA ASP A 207 -11.63 -7.12 -15.44
C ASP A 207 -11.55 -5.60 -15.21
N SER A 208 -11.45 -5.15 -13.95
CA SER A 208 -11.44 -3.73 -13.58
C SER A 208 -10.32 -3.41 -12.59
N ILE A 209 -9.22 -2.91 -13.12
CA ILE A 209 -8.03 -2.52 -12.37
C ILE A 209 -7.83 -1.02 -12.51
N TRP A 210 -7.63 -0.37 -11.37
CA TRP A 210 -7.35 1.04 -11.28
C TRP A 210 -5.92 1.26 -10.80
N ALA A 211 -5.26 2.29 -11.32
CA ALA A 211 -3.97 2.72 -10.81
C ALA A 211 -3.94 4.25 -10.71
N CYS A 212 -3.35 4.79 -9.65
CA CYS A 212 -3.22 6.23 -9.49
C CYS A 212 -1.77 6.63 -9.21
N GLY A 213 -1.43 7.90 -9.43
CA GLY A 213 -0.07 8.35 -9.26
C GLY A 213 0.12 9.86 -9.23
N ARG A 214 1.36 10.26 -9.50
CA ARG A 214 1.78 11.67 -9.55
C ARG A 214 1.14 12.41 -10.72
N ARG A 215 1.13 13.74 -10.65
CA ARG A 215 0.68 14.64 -11.75
C ARG A 215 -0.70 14.24 -12.32
N GLY A 216 -1.63 13.91 -11.45
CA GLY A 216 -3.01 13.63 -11.78
C GLY A 216 -3.26 12.23 -12.34
N THR A 217 -2.23 11.39 -12.55
CA THR A 217 -2.36 10.07 -13.21
C THR A 217 -3.44 9.23 -12.52
N VAL A 218 -4.46 8.85 -13.30
CA VAL A 218 -5.47 7.83 -12.98
C VAL A 218 -5.65 6.97 -14.23
N LEU A 219 -5.33 5.69 -14.12
CA LEU A 219 -5.48 4.70 -15.18
C LEU A 219 -6.58 3.71 -14.81
N HIS A 220 -7.33 3.26 -15.82
CA HIS A 220 -8.35 2.22 -15.69
C HIS A 220 -8.27 1.22 -16.84
N GLY A 221 -8.34 -0.07 -16.52
CA GLY A 221 -8.30 -1.12 -17.53
C GLY A 221 -8.02 -2.50 -16.96
N ASN A 222 -7.48 -3.38 -17.80
CA ASN A 222 -7.12 -4.74 -17.44
C ASN A 222 -6.05 -5.27 -18.43
N ARG A 223 -5.63 -6.54 -18.26
CA ARG A 223 -4.60 -7.16 -19.11
C ARG A 223 -5.06 -7.37 -20.56
N VAL A 224 -6.35 -7.62 -20.77
CA VAL A 224 -6.93 -7.99 -22.07
C VAL A 224 -7.15 -6.75 -22.93
N ASP A 225 -7.81 -5.74 -22.38
CA ASP A 225 -8.19 -4.51 -23.09
C ASP A 225 -7.12 -3.41 -23.01
N GLY A 226 -6.11 -3.59 -22.16
CA GLY A 226 -5.11 -2.58 -21.84
C GLY A 226 -5.65 -1.52 -20.86
N PHE A 227 -4.84 -0.48 -20.62
CA PHE A 227 -5.18 0.61 -19.72
C PHE A 227 -5.42 1.91 -20.49
N LYS A 228 -6.41 2.67 -20.06
CA LYS A 228 -6.69 4.02 -20.52
C LYS A 228 -6.36 5.02 -19.42
N ASP A 229 -5.79 6.15 -19.83
CA ASP A 229 -5.69 7.33 -18.97
C ASP A 229 -7.07 7.98 -18.87
N VAL A 230 -7.61 8.03 -17.65
CA VAL A 230 -8.91 8.62 -17.32
C VAL A 230 -8.76 9.85 -16.41
N SER A 231 -7.55 10.40 -16.33
CA SER A 231 -7.22 11.58 -15.53
C SER A 231 -7.98 12.83 -15.98
N GLU A 232 -8.12 13.78 -15.06
CA GLU A 232 -8.58 15.13 -15.39
C GLU A 232 -7.46 15.90 -16.11
N ILE A 233 -7.81 16.63 -17.18
CA ILE A 233 -6.86 17.49 -17.91
C ILE A 233 -6.32 18.56 -16.96
N ASP A 234 -5.01 18.78 -16.99
CA ASP A 234 -4.27 19.76 -16.17
C ASP A 234 -4.29 19.49 -14.65
N ASP A 235 -4.71 18.30 -14.21
CA ASP A 235 -4.56 17.93 -12.81
C ASP A 235 -3.09 17.66 -12.46
N THR A 236 -2.56 18.41 -11.51
CA THR A 236 -1.18 18.28 -11.04
C THR A 236 -1.05 17.63 -9.67
N ARG A 237 -2.16 17.12 -9.09
CA ARG A 237 -2.15 16.48 -7.77
C ARG A 237 -1.31 15.20 -7.78
N SER A 238 -0.77 14.84 -6.63
CA SER A 238 -0.15 13.53 -6.43
C SER A 238 -1.14 12.65 -5.67
N TYR A 239 -1.74 11.70 -6.38
CA TYR A 239 -2.55 10.66 -5.75
C TYR A 239 -1.62 9.60 -5.16
N VAL A 240 -1.79 9.37 -3.86
CA VAL A 240 -0.97 8.44 -3.08
C VAL A 240 -1.67 7.10 -2.90
N ASP A 241 -3.00 7.08 -2.90
CA ASP A 241 -3.78 5.84 -2.83
C ASP A 241 -5.16 5.95 -3.50
N ILE A 242 -5.74 4.79 -3.84
CA ILE A 242 -6.99 4.65 -4.57
C ILE A 242 -7.80 3.45 -4.03
N ALA A 243 -9.10 3.61 -3.89
CA ALA A 243 -10.01 2.52 -3.51
C ALA A 243 -11.39 2.68 -4.14
N SER A 244 -12.06 1.56 -4.44
CA SER A 244 -13.47 1.55 -4.83
C SER A 244 -14.37 1.35 -3.62
N TYR A 245 -15.35 2.23 -3.40
CA TYR A 245 -16.38 2.08 -2.38
C TYR A 245 -17.76 2.32 -3.00
N ASP A 246 -18.65 1.33 -2.90
CA ASP A 246 -20.02 1.39 -3.45
C ASP A 246 -20.07 1.81 -4.93
N GLY A 247 -19.17 1.24 -5.76
CA GLY A 247 -19.06 1.54 -7.19
C GLY A 247 -18.49 2.93 -7.52
N GLN A 248 -17.97 3.65 -6.53
CA GLN A 248 -17.33 4.94 -6.71
C GLN A 248 -15.83 4.85 -6.42
N ILE A 249 -15.02 5.66 -7.11
CA ILE A 249 -13.57 5.65 -6.97
C ILE A 249 -13.14 6.81 -6.07
N PHE A 250 -12.50 6.48 -4.96
CA PHE A 250 -11.94 7.42 -4.00
C PHE A 250 -10.43 7.51 -4.21
N LEU A 251 -9.91 8.72 -4.14
CA LEU A 251 -8.50 9.05 -4.28
C LEU A 251 -8.02 9.80 -3.04
N ALA A 252 -6.85 9.41 -2.53
CA ALA A 252 -6.17 10.12 -1.44
C ALA A 252 -5.00 10.95 -1.96
N THR A 253 -4.81 12.11 -1.34
CA THR A 253 -3.62 12.96 -1.47
C THR A 253 -3.19 13.40 -0.08
N GLU A 254 -1.95 13.87 0.07
CA GLU A 254 -1.46 14.45 1.33
C GLU A 254 -2.31 15.63 1.87
N THR A 255 -3.22 16.18 1.05
CA THR A 255 -4.09 17.33 1.39
C THR A 255 -5.59 17.01 1.45
N GLY A 256 -5.94 15.71 1.40
CA GLY A 256 -7.30 15.21 1.62
C GLY A 256 -7.80 14.25 0.55
N LEU A 257 -9.12 14.06 0.56
CA LEU A 257 -9.83 13.04 -0.21
C LEU A 257 -10.56 13.63 -1.42
N TYR A 258 -10.64 12.82 -2.47
CA TYR A 258 -11.29 13.17 -3.73
C TYR A 258 -12.14 12.01 -4.23
N LEU A 259 -13.29 12.34 -4.83
CA LEU A 259 -14.12 11.42 -5.58
C LEU A 259 -13.77 11.55 -7.06
N HIS A 260 -13.36 10.47 -7.70
CA HIS A 260 -13.17 10.41 -9.13
C HIS A 260 -14.47 10.00 -9.82
N ALA A 261 -15.03 10.90 -10.62
CA ALA A 261 -16.24 10.64 -11.39
C ALA A 261 -16.18 11.36 -12.73
N ASN A 262 -16.50 10.63 -13.82
CA ASN A 262 -16.55 11.17 -15.17
C ASN A 262 -15.26 11.91 -15.59
N GLY A 263 -14.09 11.35 -15.26
CA GLY A 263 -12.80 11.94 -15.60
C GLY A 263 -12.43 13.19 -14.80
N LYS A 264 -13.06 13.43 -13.64
CA LYS A 264 -12.79 14.58 -12.77
C LYS A 264 -12.61 14.16 -11.33
N ALA A 265 -11.73 14.85 -10.61
CA ALA A 265 -11.50 14.64 -9.19
C ALA A 265 -12.14 15.75 -8.36
N GLN A 266 -13.18 15.42 -7.60
CA GLN A 266 -13.91 16.37 -6.77
C GLN A 266 -13.51 16.21 -5.30
N ARG A 267 -13.04 17.28 -4.67
CA ARG A 267 -12.65 17.23 -3.25
C ARG A 267 -13.84 16.89 -2.37
N ILE A 268 -13.66 15.91 -1.50
CA ILE A 268 -14.63 15.52 -0.48
C ILE A 268 -14.51 16.46 0.72
N ARG A 269 -15.66 16.83 1.28
CA ARG A 269 -15.79 17.53 2.57
C ARG A 269 -16.43 16.57 3.54
N THR A 270 -15.71 16.18 4.60
CA THR A 270 -16.22 15.16 5.53
C THR A 270 -17.25 15.72 6.49
N GLY A 271 -17.27 17.05 6.66
CA GLY A 271 -18.13 17.74 7.63
C GLY A 271 -17.67 17.60 9.08
N LEU A 272 -16.51 16.97 9.30
CA LEU A 272 -15.83 16.93 10.58
C LEU A 272 -15.26 18.32 10.93
N ASP A 273 -15.01 18.57 12.21
CA ASP A 273 -14.38 19.81 12.69
C ASP A 273 -13.08 19.47 13.46
N PRO A 274 -11.89 19.86 12.94
CA PRO A 274 -11.67 20.37 11.58
C PRO A 274 -11.95 19.29 10.53
N ASP A 275 -12.14 19.72 9.27
CA ASP A 275 -12.36 18.84 8.11
C ASP A 275 -11.14 17.93 7.90
N HIS A 276 -11.36 16.73 7.34
CA HIS A 276 -10.25 15.81 7.07
C HIS A 276 -9.46 16.32 5.85
N SER A 277 -8.20 16.69 6.08
CA SER A 277 -7.32 17.30 5.07
C SER A 277 -6.01 16.55 4.89
N ASP A 278 -5.97 15.28 5.29
CA ASP A 278 -4.76 14.47 5.42
C ASP A 278 -5.05 13.06 4.90
N GLY A 279 -4.90 12.83 3.59
CA GLY A 279 -5.10 11.51 2.99
C GLY A 279 -3.78 10.79 2.77
N HIS A 280 -3.74 9.49 3.04
CA HIS A 280 -2.56 8.66 2.77
C HIS A 280 -2.95 7.26 2.30
N ILE A 281 -3.72 6.51 3.10
CA ILE A 281 -4.09 5.11 2.87
C ILE A 281 -5.63 4.99 2.87
N LEU A 282 -6.17 4.30 1.87
CA LEU A 282 -7.57 3.99 1.68
C LEU A 282 -7.81 2.49 1.76
N GLN A 283 -8.74 2.06 2.60
CA GLN A 283 -9.12 0.65 2.68
C GLN A 283 -10.62 0.49 2.83
N VAL A 284 -11.19 -0.46 2.09
CA VAL A 284 -12.61 -0.81 2.19
C VAL A 284 -12.74 -2.18 2.83
N VAL A 285 -13.35 -2.23 4.02
CA VAL A 285 -13.56 -3.47 4.76
C VAL A 285 -14.86 -3.39 5.56
N ASP A 286 -15.64 -4.48 5.59
CA ASP A 286 -16.92 -4.56 6.31
C ASP A 286 -17.89 -3.39 6.01
N GLY A 287 -17.97 -2.98 4.74
CA GLY A 287 -18.83 -1.87 4.30
C GLY A 287 -18.38 -0.48 4.79
N MET A 288 -17.15 -0.37 5.31
CA MET A 288 -16.55 0.88 5.77
C MET A 288 -15.42 1.30 4.84
N LEU A 289 -15.44 2.56 4.38
CA LEU A 289 -14.27 3.20 3.77
C LEU A 289 -13.42 3.83 4.87
N TRP A 290 -12.23 3.31 5.10
CA TRP A 290 -11.23 3.92 5.95
C TRP A 290 -10.36 4.87 5.14
N SER A 291 -10.16 6.08 5.65
CA SER A 291 -9.12 7.00 5.21
C SER A 291 -8.19 7.29 6.37
N ILE A 292 -6.97 6.76 6.26
CA ILE A 292 -5.90 6.96 7.22
C ILE A 292 -4.93 7.95 6.58
N GLY A 293 -4.78 9.12 7.19
CA GLY A 293 -3.79 10.12 6.80
C GLY A 293 -2.39 9.82 7.30
N TYR A 294 -1.53 10.82 7.35
CA TYR A 294 -0.26 10.76 8.06
C TYR A 294 -0.43 10.94 9.57
N ALA A 295 -1.52 11.56 10.03
CA ALA A 295 -1.82 11.81 11.44
C ALA A 295 -3.32 11.80 11.81
N ASP A 296 -4.24 11.87 10.84
CA ASP A 296 -5.69 11.75 11.06
C ASP A 296 -6.23 10.37 10.63
N ILE A 297 -7.28 9.89 11.30
CA ILE A 297 -7.93 8.61 10.97
C ILE A 297 -9.42 8.86 10.92
N VAL A 298 -10.03 8.65 9.75
CA VAL A 298 -11.47 8.77 9.58
C VAL A 298 -12.04 7.54 8.87
N ARG A 299 -13.31 7.24 9.13
CA ARG A 299 -14.03 6.14 8.49
C ARG A 299 -15.41 6.61 8.02
N PHE A 300 -15.90 6.09 6.90
CA PHE A 300 -17.17 6.43 6.27
C PHE A 300 -18.05 5.19 6.07
N ASP A 301 -19.25 5.23 6.65
CA ASP A 301 -20.21 4.11 6.63
C ASP A 301 -21.22 4.15 5.48
N GLY A 302 -21.00 5.04 4.50
CA GLY A 302 -21.93 5.31 3.40
C GLY A 302 -22.86 6.49 3.69
N THR A 303 -22.94 6.94 4.95
CA THR A 303 -23.83 8.04 5.36
C THR A 303 -23.09 9.15 6.11
N ARG A 304 -22.15 8.80 6.98
CA ARG A 304 -21.45 9.76 7.84
C ARG A 304 -19.97 9.42 7.98
N TRP A 305 -19.18 10.48 8.12
CA TRP A 305 -17.79 10.38 8.50
C TRP A 305 -17.64 10.38 10.01
N GLU A 306 -16.72 9.59 10.52
CA GLU A 306 -16.36 9.52 11.92
C GLU A 306 -14.84 9.58 12.05
N ARG A 307 -14.34 10.39 13.00
CA ARG A 307 -12.92 10.46 13.33
C ARG A 307 -12.58 9.51 14.47
N ILE A 308 -11.52 8.73 14.30
CA ILE A 308 -10.98 7.84 15.32
C ILE A 308 -9.85 8.55 16.04
N ALA A 309 -10.02 8.78 17.34
CA ALA A 309 -8.99 9.42 18.16
C ALA A 309 -7.79 8.49 18.32
N PHE A 310 -6.60 8.99 17.95
CA PHE A 310 -5.33 8.29 18.13
C PHE A 310 -4.55 8.90 19.30
N PRO A 311 -4.32 8.17 20.41
CA PRO A 311 -3.67 8.71 21.61
C PRO A 311 -2.17 8.95 21.44
N GLY A 312 -1.55 8.44 20.37
CA GLY A 312 -0.11 8.61 20.13
C GLY A 312 0.29 9.99 19.59
N ASN A 313 -0.69 10.85 19.26
CA ASN A 313 -0.49 12.23 18.83
C ASN A 313 -1.42 13.18 19.60
N PRO A 314 -1.13 14.50 19.65
CA PRO A 314 -2.08 15.48 20.14
C PRO A 314 -3.41 15.41 19.39
N PRO A 315 -4.55 15.66 20.06
CA PRO A 315 -5.85 15.68 19.41
C PRO A 315 -5.88 16.70 18.26
N ILE A 316 -6.54 16.32 17.18
CA ILE A 316 -6.80 17.21 16.04
C ILE A 316 -7.84 18.25 16.49
N ARG A 317 -7.53 19.52 16.27
CA ARG A 317 -8.32 20.70 16.65
C ARG A 317 -8.34 21.70 15.52
#